data_AF-A0A9X6YL75-F1
#
_entry.id   AF-A0A9X6YL75-F1
#
_cell.length_a   1.000
_cell.length_b   1.000
_cell.length_c   1.000
_cell.angle_alpha   90.00
_cell.angle_beta   90.00
_cell.angle_gamma   90.00
#
_symmetry.space_group_name_H-M   'P 1'
#
loop_
_entity.id
_entity.type
_entity.pdbx_description
1 polymer ?
#
loop_
_entity_poly.entity_id
_entity_poly.type
_entity_poly.pdbx_seq_one_letter_code
_entity_poly.pdbx_strand_id
1 'polypeptide(L)'
;MEKKQAITILASIETYENLVSFQTIEELNEAVRAYKEQFADQLNKNQLAVLHTLHNYSSKFLGVSFRTKKHIAEDLDISRRTVIRACQYLESLGIIKQLEMKRKEDVSQSMRMKLQTTFDSKVINESFKNARNIARKAAEKFNLLADTDVFHNILANASAILFSKTREYEHDDTLMRNPIGYFTRTFKHMVYDYIDSFREIHNLANRKNDISARETLFLKVIGESF
;
A
#
# COMPACT_ATOMS: atom_id res chain seq x y z
N MET A 1 -29.44 -11.75 21.85
CA MET A 1 -29.10 -12.03 20.44
C MET A 1 -29.06 -10.70 19.70
N GLU A 2 -27.87 -10.22 19.33
CA GLU A 2 -27.78 -9.05 18.46
C GLU A 2 -28.44 -9.36 17.10
N LYS A 3 -29.29 -8.44 16.63
CA LYS A 3 -29.91 -8.55 15.31
C LYS A 3 -28.82 -8.47 14.25
N LYS A 4 -28.66 -9.52 13.45
CA LYS A 4 -27.79 -9.51 12.26
C LYS A 4 -28.16 -8.31 11.38
N GLN A 5 -27.19 -7.46 11.07
CA GLN A 5 -27.38 -6.33 10.18
C GLN A 5 -27.80 -6.81 8.78
N ALA A 6 -28.66 -6.04 8.12
CA ALA A 6 -29.09 -6.36 6.76
C ALA A 6 -27.88 -6.28 5.81
N ILE A 7 -27.58 -7.38 5.11
CA ILE A 7 -26.50 -7.41 4.12
C ILE A 7 -26.91 -6.63 2.88
N THR A 8 -26.18 -5.56 2.60
CA THR A 8 -26.40 -4.67 1.44
C THR A 8 -25.42 -4.92 0.29
N ILE A 9 -24.29 -5.59 0.57
CA ILE A 9 -23.20 -5.77 -0.39
C ILE A 9 -23.51 -6.95 -1.33
N LEU A 10 -23.50 -6.69 -2.65
CA LEU A 10 -23.67 -7.71 -3.68
C LEU A 10 -22.32 -8.30 -4.11
N ALA A 11 -22.27 -9.60 -4.33
CA ALA A 11 -21.09 -10.31 -4.83
C ALA A 11 -20.93 -10.09 -6.35
N SER A 12 -20.52 -8.89 -6.77
CA SER A 12 -20.26 -8.51 -8.18
C SER A 12 -18.77 -8.22 -8.42
N ILE A 13 -18.36 -8.24 -9.69
CA ILE A 13 -16.99 -7.87 -10.12
C ILE A 13 -16.65 -6.45 -9.65
N GLU A 14 -17.54 -5.50 -9.91
CA GLU A 14 -17.40 -4.10 -9.46
C GLU A 14 -17.20 -3.98 -7.95
N THR A 15 -17.89 -4.80 -7.17
CA THR A 15 -17.71 -4.81 -5.71
C THR A 15 -16.32 -5.32 -5.32
N TYR A 16 -15.79 -6.32 -6.03
CA TYR A 16 -14.44 -6.82 -5.76
C TYR A 16 -13.37 -5.81 -6.16
N GLU A 17 -13.53 -5.11 -7.29
CA GLU A 17 -12.64 -4.02 -7.73
C GLU A 17 -12.60 -2.89 -6.70
N ASN A 18 -13.76 -2.47 -6.20
CA ASN A 18 -13.86 -1.45 -5.13
C ASN A 18 -13.28 -1.92 -3.79
N LEU A 19 -13.13 -3.23 -3.58
CA LEU A 19 -12.57 -3.81 -2.36
C LEU A 19 -11.08 -4.15 -2.47
N VAL A 20 -10.47 -3.97 -3.65
CA VAL A 20 -9.02 -4.12 -3.84
C VAL A 20 -8.25 -3.32 -2.78
N SER A 21 -7.20 -3.93 -2.23
CA SER A 21 -6.43 -3.35 -1.10
C SER A 21 -4.96 -3.12 -1.41
N PHE A 22 -4.47 -3.71 -2.50
CA PHE A 22 -3.08 -3.62 -2.91
C PHE A 22 -3.03 -3.11 -4.35
N GLN A 23 -1.99 -2.35 -4.68
CA GLN A 23 -1.81 -1.78 -6.01
C GLN A 23 -1.07 -2.72 -6.95
N THR A 24 -0.17 -3.56 -6.41
CA THR A 24 0.62 -4.51 -7.21
C THR A 24 0.62 -5.92 -6.61
N ILE A 25 1.01 -6.90 -7.43
CA ILE A 25 1.15 -8.30 -7.00
C ILE A 25 2.31 -8.44 -6.01
N GLU A 26 3.39 -7.68 -6.20
CA GLU A 26 4.55 -7.65 -5.31
C GLU A 26 4.14 -7.20 -3.91
N GLU A 27 3.33 -6.14 -3.81
CA GLU A 27 2.83 -5.63 -2.52
C GLU A 27 1.99 -6.68 -1.77
N LEU A 28 1.13 -7.40 -2.51
CA LEU A 28 0.34 -8.50 -1.97
C LEU A 28 1.21 -9.67 -1.48
N ASN A 29 2.17 -10.09 -2.30
CA ASN A 29 3.10 -11.20 -1.96
C ASN A 29 3.90 -10.87 -0.70
N GLU A 30 4.41 -9.65 -0.64
CA GLU A 30 5.19 -9.12 0.46
C GLU A 30 4.39 -9.02 1.77
N ALA A 31 3.13 -8.58 1.70
CA ALA A 31 2.23 -8.58 2.86
C ALA A 31 1.96 -9.99 3.39
N VAL A 32 1.71 -10.96 2.49
CA VAL A 32 1.50 -12.36 2.89
C VAL A 32 2.77 -12.99 3.46
N ARG A 33 3.95 -12.62 2.96
CA ARG A 33 5.23 -13.04 3.52
C ARG A 33 5.41 -12.49 4.93
N ALA A 34 5.16 -11.20 5.14
CA ALA A 34 5.24 -10.58 6.47
C ALA A 34 4.32 -11.28 7.49
N TYR A 35 3.07 -11.59 7.12
CA TYR A 35 2.17 -12.35 8.01
C TYR A 35 2.69 -13.74 8.35
N LYS A 36 3.33 -14.44 7.42
CA LYS A 36 3.91 -15.76 7.68
C LYS A 36 5.10 -15.68 8.63
N GLU A 37 5.92 -14.65 8.49
CA GLU A 37 7.09 -14.42 9.36
C GLU A 37 6.65 -13.98 10.76
N GLN A 38 5.73 -13.01 10.87
CA GLN A 38 5.21 -12.49 12.14
C GLN A 38 4.49 -13.56 12.97
N PHE A 39 3.70 -14.43 12.33
CA PHE A 39 2.89 -15.44 13.01
C PHE A 39 3.42 -16.87 12.83
N ALA A 40 4.71 -17.02 12.52
CA ALA A 40 5.34 -18.32 12.23
C ALA A 40 5.09 -19.36 13.33
N ASP A 41 5.21 -18.94 14.60
CA ASP A 41 5.03 -19.82 15.77
C ASP A 41 3.56 -20.07 16.12
N GLN A 42 2.64 -19.27 15.58
CA GLN A 42 1.21 -19.32 15.90
C GLN A 42 0.37 -20.04 14.84
N LEU A 43 0.86 -20.14 13.61
CA LEU A 43 0.14 -20.72 12.49
C LEU A 43 0.48 -22.20 12.29
N ASN A 44 -0.54 -23.04 12.33
CA ASN A 44 -0.39 -24.45 11.98
C ASN A 44 -0.43 -24.70 10.46
N LYS A 45 -0.06 -25.92 10.06
CA LYS A 45 -0.02 -26.36 8.64
C LYS A 45 -1.33 -26.08 7.89
N ASN A 46 -2.49 -26.30 8.52
CA ASN A 46 -3.78 -26.10 7.87
C ASN A 46 -4.14 -24.62 7.73
N GLN A 47 -3.80 -23.79 8.71
CA GLN A 47 -4.00 -22.34 8.66
C GLN A 47 -3.11 -21.70 7.59
N LEU A 48 -1.85 -22.15 7.49
CA LEU A 48 -0.93 -21.75 6.43
C LEU A 48 -1.43 -22.16 5.04
N ALA A 49 -1.93 -23.39 4.90
CA ALA A 49 -2.50 -23.87 3.65
C ALA A 49 -3.73 -23.03 3.24
N VAL A 50 -4.62 -22.72 4.18
CA VAL A 50 -5.77 -21.85 3.93
C VAL A 50 -5.33 -20.44 3.54
N LEU A 51 -4.35 -19.85 4.24
CA LEU A 51 -3.81 -18.53 3.90
C LEU A 51 -3.19 -18.51 2.49
N HIS A 52 -2.45 -19.55 2.13
CA HIS A 52 -1.85 -19.70 0.80
C HIS A 52 -2.92 -19.80 -0.30
N THR A 53 -3.97 -20.58 -0.08
CA THR A 53 -5.10 -20.68 -1.03
C THR A 53 -5.81 -19.34 -1.17
N LEU A 54 -6.03 -18.62 -0.06
CA LEU A 54 -6.62 -17.28 -0.09
C LEU A 54 -5.77 -16.32 -0.92
N HIS A 55 -4.46 -16.30 -0.67
CA HIS A 55 -3.49 -15.49 -1.40
C HIS A 55 -3.55 -15.75 -2.92
N ASN A 56 -3.55 -17.02 -3.33
CA ASN A 56 -3.60 -17.38 -4.75
C ASN A 56 -4.87 -16.85 -5.43
N TYR A 57 -6.02 -16.94 -4.77
CA TYR A 57 -7.27 -16.39 -5.32
C TYR A 57 -7.37 -14.86 -5.21
N SER A 58 -6.63 -14.26 -4.28
CA SER A 58 -6.49 -12.80 -4.13
C SER A 58 -5.59 -12.17 -5.20
N SER A 59 -4.88 -12.94 -6.01
CA SER A 59 -4.10 -12.40 -7.15
C SER A 59 -4.99 -11.83 -8.26
N LYS A 60 -6.22 -12.33 -8.41
CA LYS A 60 -7.17 -11.88 -9.44
C LYS A 60 -7.79 -10.52 -9.12
N PHE A 61 -8.11 -10.27 -7.86
CA PHE A 61 -8.53 -8.97 -7.35
C PHE A 61 -7.64 -8.68 -6.15
N LEU A 62 -6.63 -7.83 -6.32
CA LEU A 62 -5.51 -7.71 -5.39
C LEU A 62 -5.98 -7.50 -3.94
N GLY A 63 -5.82 -8.55 -3.12
CA GLY A 63 -6.22 -8.58 -1.71
C GLY A 63 -7.64 -9.08 -1.42
N VAL A 64 -8.42 -9.49 -2.42
CA VAL A 64 -9.80 -9.97 -2.27
C VAL A 64 -9.93 -11.40 -2.77
N SER A 65 -10.14 -12.33 -1.84
CA SER A 65 -10.42 -13.72 -2.16
C SER A 65 -11.92 -13.97 -2.23
N PHE A 66 -12.36 -14.38 -3.42
CA PHE A 66 -13.75 -14.73 -3.66
C PHE A 66 -14.01 -16.24 -3.50
N ARG A 67 -13.02 -17.08 -3.19
CA ARG A 67 -13.28 -18.53 -3.05
C ARG A 67 -14.17 -18.80 -1.83
N THR A 68 -15.18 -19.66 -1.97
CA THR A 68 -16.04 -20.01 -0.82
C THR A 68 -15.34 -21.04 0.07
N LYS A 69 -15.68 -21.06 1.37
CA LYS A 69 -15.12 -22.02 2.34
C LYS A 69 -15.34 -23.49 1.97
N LYS A 70 -16.41 -23.79 1.21
CA LYS A 70 -16.69 -25.13 0.70
C LYS A 70 -15.64 -25.51 -0.36
N HIS A 71 -15.43 -24.66 -1.36
CA HIS A 71 -14.45 -24.95 -2.40
C HIS A 71 -13.01 -24.93 -1.87
N ILE A 72 -12.68 -24.05 -0.91
CA ILE A 72 -11.35 -24.09 -0.25
C ILE A 72 -11.13 -25.44 0.46
N ALA A 73 -12.18 -26.01 1.06
CA ALA A 73 -12.11 -27.31 1.72
C ALA A 73 -11.88 -28.44 0.70
N GLU A 74 -12.53 -28.37 -0.46
CA GLU A 74 -12.32 -29.29 -1.59
C GLU A 74 -10.92 -29.16 -2.19
N ASP A 75 -10.44 -27.93 -2.42
CA ASP A 75 -9.12 -27.62 -2.99
C ASP A 75 -7.96 -28.14 -2.10
N LEU A 76 -8.19 -28.20 -0.78
CA LEU A 76 -7.19 -28.61 0.21
C LEU A 76 -7.40 -30.03 0.76
N ASP A 77 -8.46 -30.73 0.35
CA ASP A 77 -8.89 -32.03 0.90
C ASP A 77 -8.95 -32.06 2.44
N ILE A 78 -9.55 -31.02 3.03
CA ILE A 78 -9.76 -30.90 4.48
C ILE A 78 -11.23 -30.64 4.80
N SER A 79 -11.63 -30.89 6.05
CA SER A 79 -13.02 -30.63 6.43
C SER A 79 -13.38 -29.14 6.31
N ARG A 80 -14.60 -28.85 5.85
CA ARG A 80 -15.15 -27.49 5.84
C ARG A 80 -15.09 -26.84 7.23
N ARG A 81 -15.21 -27.62 8.31
CA ARG A 81 -15.10 -27.12 9.69
C ARG A 81 -13.68 -26.66 10.02
N THR A 82 -12.66 -27.32 9.47
CA THR A 82 -11.25 -26.92 9.59
C THR A 82 -11.02 -25.59 8.89
N VAL A 83 -11.55 -25.41 7.68
CA VAL A 83 -11.46 -24.13 6.94
C VAL A 83 -12.15 -23.00 7.71
N ILE A 84 -13.35 -23.23 8.25
CA ILE A 84 -14.07 -22.22 9.05
C ILE A 84 -13.22 -21.77 10.25
N ARG A 85 -12.66 -22.73 11.02
CA ARG A 85 -11.81 -22.43 12.17
C ARG A 85 -10.53 -21.69 11.76
N ALA A 86 -9.90 -22.08 10.66
CA ALA A 86 -8.73 -21.41 10.13
C ALA A 86 -9.05 -19.95 9.76
N CYS A 87 -10.15 -19.70 9.05
CA CYS A 87 -10.56 -18.34 8.70
C CYS A 87 -10.89 -17.49 9.94
N GLN A 88 -11.58 -18.04 10.95
CA GLN A 88 -11.86 -17.32 12.19
C GLN A 88 -10.57 -16.95 12.94
N TYR A 89 -9.60 -17.87 12.96
CA TYR A 89 -8.32 -17.62 13.59
C TYR A 89 -7.49 -16.56 12.84
N LEU A 90 -7.38 -16.68 11.52
CA LEU A 90 -6.73 -15.67 10.67
C LEU A 90 -7.38 -14.28 10.81
N GLU A 91 -8.69 -14.22 11.00
CA GLU A 91 -9.40 -12.96 11.28
C GLU A 91 -9.11 -12.42 12.68
N SER A 92 -9.01 -13.29 13.69
CA SER A 92 -8.62 -12.87 15.05
C SER A 92 -7.19 -12.32 15.13
N LEU A 93 -6.31 -12.77 14.24
CA LEU A 93 -4.95 -12.23 14.08
C LEU A 93 -4.90 -10.95 13.23
N GLY A 94 -6.03 -10.50 12.68
CA GLY A 94 -6.09 -9.32 11.82
C GLY A 94 -5.50 -9.53 10.42
N ILE A 95 -5.24 -10.77 9.99
CA ILE A 95 -4.66 -11.10 8.67
C ILE A 95 -5.73 -10.99 7.58
N ILE A 96 -6.95 -11.42 7.89
CA ILE A 96 -8.09 -11.38 6.97
C ILE A 96 -9.31 -10.72 7.62
N LYS A 97 -10.19 -10.17 6.79
CA LYS A 97 -11.53 -9.71 7.15
C LYS A 97 -12.58 -10.51 6.39
N GLN A 98 -13.55 -11.06 7.10
CA GLN A 98 -14.65 -11.80 6.50
C GLN A 98 -15.82 -10.86 6.20
N LEU A 99 -16.25 -10.82 4.94
CA LEU A 99 -17.35 -9.97 4.48
C LEU A 99 -18.55 -10.84 4.12
N GLU A 100 -19.70 -10.59 4.77
CA GLU A 100 -20.97 -11.20 4.37
C GLU A 100 -21.54 -10.44 3.16
N MET A 101 -21.80 -11.16 2.05
CA MET A 101 -22.28 -10.62 0.78
C MET A 101 -23.45 -11.44 0.25
N LYS A 102 -24.40 -10.81 -0.43
CA LYS A 102 -25.49 -11.50 -1.15
C LYS A 102 -25.01 -11.99 -2.52
N ARG A 103 -25.38 -13.21 -2.91
CA ARG A 103 -25.13 -13.68 -4.29
C ARG A 103 -26.08 -12.96 -5.26
N LYS A 104 -25.63 -12.78 -6.50
CA LYS A 104 -26.43 -12.13 -7.55
C LYS A 104 -27.61 -13.01 -7.99
N GLU A 105 -27.42 -14.33 -7.99
CA GLU A 105 -28.39 -15.32 -8.50
C GLU A 105 -29.37 -15.80 -7.43
N ASP A 106 -28.97 -15.78 -6.15
CA ASP A 106 -29.79 -16.21 -5.03
C ASP A 106 -29.58 -15.28 -3.83
N VAL A 107 -30.63 -14.98 -3.07
CA VAL A 107 -30.56 -14.11 -1.86
C VAL A 107 -29.73 -14.74 -0.72
N SER A 108 -29.13 -15.92 -0.95
CA SER A 108 -28.29 -16.63 0.01
C SER A 108 -27.00 -15.86 0.34
N GLN A 109 -26.64 -15.87 1.62
CA GLN A 109 -25.43 -15.23 2.12
C GLN A 109 -24.19 -16.01 1.65
N SER A 110 -23.20 -15.29 1.12
CA SER A 110 -21.87 -15.78 0.78
C SER A 110 -20.84 -15.01 1.59
N MET A 111 -19.86 -15.70 2.15
CA MET A 111 -18.78 -15.07 2.91
C MET A 111 -17.55 -15.02 2.01
N ARG A 112 -17.07 -13.81 1.73
CA ARG A 112 -15.83 -13.55 0.97
C ARG A 112 -14.76 -13.07 1.96
N MET A 113 -13.49 -13.19 1.58
CA MET A 113 -12.36 -12.88 2.46
C MET A 113 -11.54 -11.77 1.84
N LYS A 114 -11.18 -10.77 2.64
CA LYS A 114 -10.32 -9.65 2.23
C LYS A 114 -9.06 -9.69 3.08
N LEU A 115 -7.88 -9.74 2.46
CA LEU A 115 -6.62 -9.60 3.18
C LEU A 115 -6.55 -8.18 3.73
N GLN A 116 -6.25 -8.08 5.02
CA GLN A 116 -6.19 -6.79 5.68
C GLN A 116 -4.85 -6.12 5.34
N THR A 117 -4.87 -4.81 5.19
CA THR A 117 -3.66 -3.98 5.22
C THR A 117 -3.37 -3.65 6.67
N THR A 118 -2.10 -3.52 7.04
CA THR A 118 -1.66 -3.45 8.44
C THR A 118 -2.12 -2.21 9.22
N PHE A 119 -2.74 -1.24 8.54
CA PHE A 119 -3.38 -0.07 9.15
C PHE A 119 -4.86 0.00 8.78
N ASP A 120 -5.67 0.52 9.71
CA ASP A 120 -7.06 0.91 9.43
C ASP A 120 -7.06 1.84 8.20
N SER A 121 -8.01 1.64 7.29
CA SER A 121 -8.12 2.43 6.07
C SER A 121 -8.24 3.94 6.38
N LYS A 122 -8.76 4.31 7.55
CA LYS A 122 -8.75 5.69 8.03
C LYS A 122 -7.34 6.23 8.23
N VAL A 123 -6.45 5.48 8.88
CA VAL A 123 -5.07 5.88 9.14
C VAL A 123 -4.30 6.04 7.83
N ILE A 124 -4.50 5.10 6.90
CA ILE A 124 -3.90 5.15 5.57
C ILE A 124 -4.39 6.39 4.81
N ASN A 125 -5.71 6.56 4.71
CA ASN A 125 -6.32 7.67 3.97
C ASN A 125 -5.98 9.04 4.55
N GLU A 126 -5.93 9.20 5.88
CA GLU A 126 -5.52 10.46 6.50
C GLU A 126 -4.04 10.76 6.27
N SER A 127 -3.19 9.74 6.34
CA SER A 127 -1.76 9.88 6.04
C SER A 127 -1.53 10.30 4.59
N PHE A 128 -2.25 9.71 3.64
CA PHE A 128 -2.21 10.09 2.22
C PHE A 128 -2.74 11.51 1.96
N LYS A 129 -3.82 11.91 2.63
CA LYS A 129 -4.33 13.29 2.53
C LYS A 129 -3.31 14.30 3.04
N ASN A 130 -2.66 14.00 4.17
CA ASN A 130 -1.60 14.85 4.73
C ASN A 130 -0.40 14.94 3.80
N ALA A 131 0.03 13.80 3.25
CA ALA A 131 1.10 13.71 2.27
C ALA A 131 0.84 14.62 1.06
N ARG A 132 -0.32 14.47 0.41
CA ARG A 132 -0.70 15.29 -0.75
C ARG A 132 -0.69 16.78 -0.42
N ASN A 133 -1.19 17.16 0.75
CA ASN A 133 -1.22 18.55 1.18
C ASN A 133 0.18 19.13 1.42
N ILE A 134 1.08 18.36 2.02
CA ILE A 134 2.48 18.76 2.24
C ILE A 134 3.19 18.95 0.90
N ALA A 135 3.06 17.98 -0.02
CA ALA A 135 3.68 18.05 -1.33
C ALA A 135 3.17 19.26 -2.13
N ARG A 136 1.84 19.51 -2.13
CA ARG A 136 1.25 20.69 -2.78
C ARG A 136 1.82 22.01 -2.20
N LYS A 137 1.81 22.16 -0.88
CA LYS A 137 2.32 23.38 -0.21
C LYS A 137 3.80 23.61 -0.47
N ALA A 138 4.59 22.52 -0.43
CA ALA A 138 6.00 22.62 -0.70
C ALA A 138 6.19 23.10 -2.14
N ALA A 139 5.47 22.53 -3.07
CA ALA A 139 5.76 22.78 -4.47
C ALA A 139 5.13 24.09 -5.01
N GLU A 140 4.09 24.63 -4.36
CA GLU A 140 3.69 26.05 -4.45
C GLU A 140 4.81 27.02 -4.02
N LYS A 141 5.61 26.65 -3.01
CA LYS A 141 6.70 27.49 -2.48
C LYS A 141 7.93 27.52 -3.40
N PHE A 142 8.08 26.54 -4.27
CA PHE A 142 9.30 26.35 -5.06
C PHE A 142 9.10 26.44 -6.59
N ASN A 143 7.92 26.84 -7.08
CA ASN A 143 7.58 26.92 -8.52
C ASN A 143 7.93 25.65 -9.33
N LEU A 144 8.03 24.50 -8.65
CA LEU A 144 8.68 23.29 -9.12
C LEU A 144 7.71 22.26 -9.75
N LEU A 145 6.40 22.56 -9.74
CA LEU A 145 5.32 21.65 -10.18
C LEU A 145 4.91 21.76 -11.65
N ALA A 146 5.67 22.43 -12.51
CA ALA A 146 5.37 22.30 -13.93
C ALA A 146 5.53 20.84 -14.41
N ASP A 147 6.33 20.05 -13.69
CA ASP A 147 6.59 18.65 -14.00
C ASP A 147 5.80 17.69 -13.11
N THR A 148 4.67 17.22 -13.64
CA THR A 148 3.76 16.28 -12.99
C THR A 148 4.47 14.97 -12.59
N ASP A 149 5.56 14.60 -13.28
CA ASP A 149 6.26 13.34 -13.06
C ASP A 149 7.12 13.35 -11.80
N VAL A 150 7.63 14.53 -11.42
CA VAL A 150 8.36 14.73 -10.16
C VAL A 150 7.42 14.56 -8.96
N PHE A 151 6.21 15.11 -9.05
CA PHE A 151 5.21 14.98 -7.98
C PHE A 151 4.78 13.53 -7.78
N HIS A 152 4.50 12.80 -8.87
CA HIS A 152 4.13 11.39 -8.79
C HIS A 152 5.25 10.50 -8.24
N ASN A 153 6.51 10.77 -8.60
CA ASN A 153 7.66 10.04 -8.06
C ASN A 153 7.85 10.27 -6.55
N ILE A 154 7.72 11.51 -6.08
CA ILE A 154 7.79 11.82 -4.64
C ILE A 154 6.67 11.09 -3.91
N LEU A 155 5.45 11.10 -4.45
CA LEU A 155 4.30 10.44 -3.86
C LEU A 155 4.50 8.91 -3.81
N ALA A 156 4.99 8.31 -4.89
CA ALA A 156 5.24 6.87 -4.99
C ALA A 156 6.36 6.41 -4.03
N ASN A 157 7.49 7.11 -4.00
CA ASN A 157 8.62 6.80 -3.11
C ASN A 157 8.22 6.92 -1.64
N ALA A 158 7.49 7.98 -1.30
CA ALA A 158 7.03 8.17 0.06
C ALA A 158 6.01 7.12 0.48
N SER A 159 5.14 6.68 -0.45
CA SER A 159 4.19 5.59 -0.20
C SER A 159 4.90 4.27 0.06
N ALA A 160 5.91 3.93 -0.75
CA ALA A 160 6.71 2.72 -0.59
C ALA A 160 7.49 2.71 0.73
N ILE A 161 8.08 3.85 1.13
CA ILE A 161 8.83 3.96 2.39
C ILE A 161 7.89 3.92 3.60
N LEU A 162 6.73 4.57 3.53
CA LEU A 162 5.71 4.46 4.57
C LEU A 162 5.31 2.99 4.76
N PHE A 163 5.08 2.27 3.67
CA PHE A 163 4.74 0.85 3.68
C PHE A 163 5.88 -0.08 4.16
N SER A 164 7.15 0.33 4.01
CA SER A 164 8.29 -0.41 4.55
C SER A 164 8.46 -0.15 6.04
N LYS A 165 8.39 1.11 6.47
CA LYS A 165 8.55 1.48 7.89
C LYS A 165 7.42 0.98 8.77
N THR A 166 6.20 0.92 8.23
CA THR A 166 5.08 0.27 8.91
C THR A 166 5.44 -1.16 9.32
N ARG A 167 6.08 -1.93 8.43
CA ARG A 167 6.51 -3.31 8.71
C ARG A 167 7.67 -3.39 9.71
N GLU A 168 8.58 -2.41 9.73
CA GLU A 168 9.67 -2.36 10.72
C GLU A 168 9.15 -2.23 12.16
N TYR A 169 8.15 -1.37 12.41
CA TYR A 169 7.56 -1.20 13.75
C TYR A 169 6.71 -2.40 14.20
N GLU A 170 6.21 -3.20 13.26
CA GLU A 170 5.44 -4.42 13.53
C GLU A 170 6.29 -5.58 14.02
N HIS A 171 7.60 -5.60 13.70
CA HIS A 171 8.53 -6.62 14.21
C HIS A 171 8.87 -6.47 15.70
N ASP A 172 8.66 -5.28 16.29
CA ASP A 172 9.03 -4.96 17.67
C ASP A 172 7.85 -5.07 18.67
N ASP A 173 6.75 -5.74 18.29
CA ASP A 173 5.55 -5.99 19.10
C ASP A 173 4.89 -4.74 19.73
N THR A 174 5.29 -3.54 19.30
CA THR A 174 4.81 -2.27 19.83
C THR A 174 3.84 -1.61 18.86
N LEU A 175 2.54 -1.71 19.17
CA LEU A 175 1.50 -0.95 18.47
C LEU A 175 1.82 0.55 18.54
N MET A 176 1.94 1.15 17.36
CA MET A 176 2.35 2.53 17.18
C MET A 176 1.31 3.50 17.79
N ARG A 177 1.70 4.24 18.86
CA ARG A 177 0.79 5.13 19.61
C ARG A 177 0.16 6.27 18.79
N ASN A 178 0.85 6.76 17.75
CA ASN A 178 0.34 7.82 16.86
C ASN A 178 0.85 7.64 15.42
N PRO A 179 0.25 6.71 14.65
CA PRO A 179 0.74 6.33 13.34
C PRO A 179 0.60 7.48 12.33
N ILE A 180 -0.55 8.17 12.33
CA ILE A 180 -0.82 9.31 11.42
C ILE A 180 0.23 10.42 11.62
N GLY A 181 0.51 10.79 12.87
CA GLY A 181 1.46 11.87 13.18
C GLY A 181 2.91 11.53 12.83
N TYR A 182 3.30 10.26 12.99
CA TYR A 182 4.62 9.80 12.54
C TYR A 182 4.72 9.80 11.03
N PHE A 183 3.77 9.18 10.32
CA PHE A 183 3.75 9.15 8.86
C PHE A 183 3.77 10.54 8.25
N THR A 184 3.00 11.47 8.84
CA THR A 184 2.99 12.87 8.44
C THR A 184 4.39 13.51 8.59
N ARG A 185 5.11 13.24 9.69
CA ARG A 185 6.47 13.75 9.91
C ARG A 185 7.48 13.16 8.95
N THR A 186 7.48 11.83 8.80
CA THR A 186 8.38 11.13 7.88
C THR A 186 8.18 11.61 6.44
N PHE A 187 6.93 11.73 6.01
CA PHE A 187 6.60 12.28 4.70
C PHE A 187 7.09 13.72 4.54
N LYS A 188 6.89 14.56 5.57
CA LYS A 188 7.38 15.93 5.57
C LYS A 188 8.89 15.98 5.33
N HIS A 189 9.68 15.22 6.08
CA HIS A 189 11.13 15.17 5.90
C HIS A 189 11.52 14.78 4.48
N MET A 190 10.96 13.69 3.94
CA MET A 190 11.28 13.23 2.58
C MET A 190 11.00 14.27 1.50
N VAL A 191 9.87 14.98 1.60
CA VAL A 191 9.53 16.03 0.63
C VAL A 191 10.52 17.18 0.70
N TYR A 192 10.89 17.63 1.90
CA TYR A 192 11.82 18.73 2.05
C TYR A 192 13.24 18.33 1.65
N ASP A 193 13.71 17.13 1.99
CA ASP A 193 15.03 16.60 1.60
C ASP A 193 15.14 16.46 0.07
N TYR A 194 14.07 15.99 -0.59
CA TYR A 194 14.00 15.92 -2.04
C TYR A 194 14.04 17.31 -2.69
N ILE A 195 13.31 18.27 -2.12
CA ILE A 195 13.30 19.63 -2.65
C ILE A 195 14.65 20.32 -2.43
N ASP A 196 15.29 20.11 -1.29
CA ASP A 196 16.60 20.68 -0.99
C ASP A 196 17.66 20.10 -1.93
N SER A 197 17.66 18.78 -2.14
CA SER A 197 18.54 18.14 -3.14
C SER A 197 18.25 18.60 -4.57
N PHE A 198 16.98 18.78 -4.94
CA PHE A 198 16.61 19.36 -6.24
C PHE A 198 17.16 20.80 -6.39
N ARG A 199 17.01 21.62 -5.35
CA ARG A 199 17.51 23.01 -5.34
C ARG A 199 19.03 23.04 -5.53
N GLU A 200 19.76 22.13 -4.88
CA GLU A 200 21.20 21.98 -5.09
C GLU A 200 21.55 21.59 -6.53
N ILE A 201 20.88 20.57 -7.09
CA ILE A 201 21.10 20.11 -8.46
C ILE A 201 20.83 21.23 -9.47
N HIS A 202 19.73 21.96 -9.31
CA HIS A 202 19.37 23.06 -10.20
C HIS A 202 20.35 24.23 -10.08
N ASN A 203 20.79 24.57 -8.86
CA ASN A 203 21.83 25.57 -8.65
C ASN A 203 23.17 25.16 -9.28
N LEU A 204 23.54 23.88 -9.20
CA LEU A 204 24.73 23.32 -9.85
C LEU A 204 24.62 23.36 -11.38
N ALA A 205 23.47 23.01 -11.95
CA ALA A 205 23.21 23.07 -13.39
C ALA A 205 23.32 24.50 -13.92
N ASN A 206 22.72 25.46 -13.21
CA ASN A 206 22.82 26.88 -13.56
C ASN A 206 24.26 27.40 -13.50
N ARG A 207 25.05 26.98 -12.50
CA ARG A 207 26.49 27.32 -12.44
C ARG A 207 27.28 26.73 -13.61
N LYS A 208 27.00 25.49 -14.01
CA LYS A 208 27.65 24.86 -15.18
C LYS A 208 27.33 25.59 -16.49
N ASN A 209 26.08 25.99 -16.67
CA ASN A 209 25.67 26.77 -17.84
C ASN A 209 26.36 28.15 -17.88
N ASP A 210 26.50 28.82 -16.74
CA ASP A 210 27.19 30.11 -16.66
C ASP A 210 28.70 29.99 -16.95
N ILE A 211 29.34 28.91 -16.50
CA ILE A 211 30.74 28.59 -16.83
C ILE A 211 30.88 28.30 -18.34
N SER A 212 30.01 27.46 -18.91
CA SER A 212 30.01 27.15 -20.35
C SER A 212 29.78 28.41 -21.21
N ALA A 213 28.87 29.29 -20.79
CA ALA A 213 28.62 30.56 -21.47
C ALA A 213 29.86 31.47 -21.42
N ARG A 214 30.55 31.55 -20.29
CA ARG A 214 31.81 32.31 -20.14
C ARG A 214 32.94 31.75 -20.99
N GLU A 215 33.12 30.42 -21.03
CA GLU A 215 34.11 29.76 -21.89
C GLU A 215 33.82 30.03 -23.37
N THR A 216 32.55 29.96 -23.78
CA THR A 216 32.13 30.25 -25.16
C THR A 216 32.41 31.71 -25.52
N LEU A 217 32.14 32.65 -24.61
CA LEU A 217 32.44 34.07 -24.78
C LEU A 217 33.96 34.32 -24.85
N PHE A 218 34.74 33.66 -23.99
CA PHE A 218 36.19 33.76 -23.99
C PHE A 218 36.77 33.27 -25.31
N LEU A 219 36.40 32.07 -25.77
CA LEU A 219 36.82 31.50 -27.06
C LEU A 219 36.47 32.40 -28.25
N LYS A 220 35.33 33.09 -28.21
CA LYS A 220 34.91 34.04 -29.24
C LYS A 220 35.80 35.29 -29.26
N VAL A 221 36.17 35.82 -28.11
CA VAL A 221 37.06 36.99 -27.97
C VAL A 221 38.48 36.68 -28.48
N ILE A 222 39.03 35.50 -28.20
CA ILE A 222 40.35 35.09 -28.72
C ILE A 222 40.30 34.72 -30.22
N GLY A 223 39.17 34.23 -30.74
CA GLY A 223 38.99 33.92 -32.16
C GLY A 223 38.77 35.14 -33.06
N GLU A 224 38.26 36.25 -32.52
CA GLU A 224 38.09 37.54 -33.23
C GLU A 224 39.37 38.42 -33.19
N SER A 225 40.45 37.94 -32.54
CA SER A 225 41.72 38.67 -32.34
C SER A 225 42.84 38.31 -33.33
N PHE A 226 42.53 37.72 -34.49
CA PHE A 226 43.50 37.41 -35.57
C PHE A 226 43.07 38.01 -36.91
#